data_AF-A0A942D0J6-F1
#
_entry.id   AF-A0A942D0J6-F1
#
_cell.length_a   1.000
_cell.length_b   1.000
_cell.length_c   1.000
_cell.angle_alpha   90.00
_cell.angle_beta   90.00
_cell.angle_gamma   90.00
#
_symmetry.space_group_name_H-M   'P 1'
#
loop_
_entity.id
_entity.type
_entity.pdbx_description
1 polymer ?
#
loop_
_entity_poly.entity_id
_entity_poly.type
_entity_poly.pdbx_seq_one_letter_code
_entity_poly.pdbx_strand_id
1 'polypeptide(L)'
;LYIDDLGSERRTDWVVEQLYAVINERYEGRRSILVTSNARGDVDRGTTELREQIGARTVSRLIEICGDPLPLFGPDHREATPARLAG
;
A
#
# COMPACT_ATOMS: atom_id res chain seq x y z
N LEU A 1 4.93 -10.72 -7.60
CA LEU A 1 5.44 -9.75 -6.60
C LEU A 1 4.27 -9.37 -5.72
N TYR A 2 4.49 -9.46 -4.42
CA TYR A 2 3.62 -8.99 -3.37
C TYR A 2 4.43 -7.97 -2.57
N ILE A 3 3.94 -6.75 -2.41
CA ILE A 3 4.57 -5.73 -1.57
C ILE A 3 3.67 -5.53 -0.36
N ASP A 4 4.20 -5.77 0.81
CA ASP A 4 3.47 -5.63 2.07
C ASP A 4 3.85 -4.30 2.75
N ASP A 5 2.91 -3.69 3.47
CA ASP A 5 3.10 -2.46 4.25
C ASP A 5 3.69 -1.25 3.47
N LEU A 6 3.30 -1.09 2.20
CA LEU A 6 3.81 -0.02 1.35
C LEU A 6 3.52 1.38 1.93
N GLY A 7 4.56 2.20 2.03
CA GLY A 7 4.48 3.56 2.55
C GLY A 7 4.76 3.67 4.06
N SER A 8 5.05 2.54 4.73
CA SER A 8 5.49 2.53 6.13
C SER A 8 6.99 2.81 6.31
N GLU A 9 7.75 2.74 5.22
CA GLU A 9 9.19 2.91 5.20
C GLU A 9 9.59 4.37 5.48
N ARG A 10 10.80 4.57 6.00
CA ARG A 10 11.35 5.92 6.12
C ARG A 10 11.55 6.52 4.73
N ARG A 11 10.83 7.59 4.46
CA ARG A 11 10.98 8.33 3.22
C ARG A 11 12.38 8.92 3.07
N THR A 12 13.06 8.48 2.03
CA THR A 12 14.31 9.06 1.50
C THR A 12 14.22 9.05 -0.02
N ASP A 13 14.98 9.92 -0.69
CA ASP A 13 14.97 9.97 -2.16
C ASP A 13 15.31 8.61 -2.77
N TRP A 14 16.29 7.91 -2.20
CA TRP A 14 16.66 6.57 -2.63
C TRP A 14 15.50 5.57 -2.50
N VAL A 15 14.77 5.55 -1.37
CA VAL A 15 13.61 4.65 -1.19
C VAL A 15 12.52 4.94 -2.23
N VAL A 16 12.23 6.22 -2.47
CA VAL A 16 11.23 6.65 -3.47
C VAL A 16 11.65 6.20 -4.87
N GLU A 17 12.92 6.36 -5.23
CA GLU A 17 13.48 5.91 -6.50
C GLU A 17 13.39 4.40 -6.69
N GLN A 18 13.70 3.61 -5.65
CA GLN A 18 13.61 2.14 -5.75
C GLN A 18 12.17 1.67 -5.90
N LEU A 19 11.24 2.22 -5.12
CA LEU A 19 9.82 1.90 -5.24
C LEU A 19 9.28 2.27 -6.62
N TYR A 20 9.66 3.45 -7.13
CA TYR A 20 9.33 3.88 -8.47
C TYR A 20 9.87 2.88 -9.52
N ALA A 21 11.14 2.49 -9.45
CA ALA A 21 11.76 1.59 -10.42
C ALA A 21 11.03 0.25 -10.51
N VAL A 22 10.73 -0.37 -9.36
CA VAL A 22 10.00 -1.64 -9.29
C VAL A 22 8.59 -1.49 -9.85
N ILE A 23 7.84 -0.47 -9.41
CA ILE A 23 6.44 -0.28 -9.85
C ILE A 23 6.38 0.09 -11.34
N ASN A 24 7.34 0.88 -11.82
CA ASN A 24 7.46 1.25 -13.24
C ASN A 24 7.71 0.03 -14.13
N GLU A 25 8.61 -0.88 -13.76
CA GLU A 25 8.88 -2.10 -14.54
C GLU A 25 7.64 -2.98 -14.65
N ARG A 26 6.88 -3.14 -13.57
CA ARG A 26 5.63 -3.93 -13.57
C ARG A 26 4.55 -3.26 -14.42
N TYR A 27 4.45 -1.93 -14.34
CA TYR A 27 3.55 -1.12 -15.16
C TYR A 27 3.85 -1.27 -16.65
N GLU A 28 5.09 -0.99 -17.08
CA GLU A 28 5.51 -1.07 -18.47
C GLU A 28 5.41 -2.49 -19.03
N GLY A 29 5.72 -3.49 -18.20
CA GLY A 29 5.59 -4.90 -18.54
C GLY A 29 4.16 -5.43 -18.48
N ARG A 30 3.16 -4.62 -18.10
CA ARG A 30 1.76 -5.03 -17.87
C ARG A 30 1.64 -6.27 -16.97
N ARG A 31 2.46 -6.34 -15.94
CA ARG A 31 2.53 -7.50 -15.05
C ARG A 31 1.78 -7.21 -13.76
N SER A 32 0.89 -8.12 -13.35
CA SER A 32 0.09 -8.00 -12.12
C SER A 32 0.93 -7.88 -10.85
N ILE A 33 0.52 -7.05 -9.89
CA ILE A 33 1.14 -6.87 -8.56
C ILE A 33 0.03 -6.81 -7.52
N LEU A 34 0.30 -7.25 -6.29
CA LEU A 34 -0.56 -7.03 -5.14
C LEU A 34 0.20 -6.22 -4.08
N VAL A 35 -0.48 -5.25 -3.50
CA VAL A 35 0.06 -4.30 -2.54
C VAL A 35 -0.88 -4.19 -1.36
N THR A 36 -0.33 -4.19 -0.15
CA THR A 36 -1.04 -3.76 1.07
C THR A 36 -0.38 -2.49 1.59
N SER A 37 -1.15 -1.68 2.33
CA SER A 37 -0.66 -0.45 2.94
C SER A 37 -1.45 -0.15 4.20
N ASN A 38 -0.78 0.45 5.18
CA ASN A 38 -1.40 1.00 6.39
C ASN A 38 -1.67 2.51 6.29
N ALA A 39 -1.72 3.06 5.08
CA ALA A 39 -2.16 4.44 4.85
C ALA A 39 -3.54 4.67 5.46
N ARG A 40 -3.70 5.80 6.15
CA ARG A 40 -4.77 5.96 7.14
C ARG A 40 -5.98 6.68 6.56
N GLY A 41 -7.14 6.32 7.10
CA GLY A 41 -8.42 6.96 6.77
C GLY A 41 -9.17 6.25 5.65
N ASP A 42 -10.00 7.01 4.94
CA ASP A 42 -10.69 6.54 3.73
C ASP A 42 -9.73 6.46 2.54
N VAL A 43 -10.24 6.01 1.40
CA VAL A 43 -9.46 5.84 0.16
C VAL A 43 -8.79 7.15 -0.27
N ASP A 44 -9.48 8.29 -0.13
CA ASP A 44 -8.95 9.59 -0.57
C ASP A 44 -7.78 10.05 0.31
N ARG A 45 -7.93 9.92 1.63
CA ARG A 45 -6.87 10.25 2.60
C ARG A 45 -5.68 9.31 2.48
N GLY A 46 -5.93 8.00 2.40
CA GLY A 46 -4.88 7.00 2.24
C GLY A 46 -4.12 7.16 0.91
N THR A 47 -4.83 7.48 -0.18
CA THR A 47 -4.20 7.80 -1.46
C THR A 47 -3.34 9.05 -1.38
N THR A 48 -3.81 10.08 -0.67
CA THR A 48 -3.03 11.32 -0.47
C THR A 48 -1.76 11.05 0.32
N GLU A 49 -1.86 10.31 1.43
CA GLU A 49 -0.71 9.90 2.24
C GLU A 49 0.31 9.09 1.42
N LEU A 50 -0.14 8.14 0.60
CA LEU A 50 0.74 7.40 -0.30
C LEU A 50 1.42 8.29 -1.34
N ARG A 51 0.69 9.26 -1.93
CA ARG A 51 1.28 10.19 -2.90
C ARG A 51 2.38 11.02 -2.27
N GLU A 52 2.19 11.41 -1.01
CA GLU A 52 3.23 12.05 -0.22
C GLU A 52 4.39 11.08 0.00
N GLN A 53 4.18 9.87 0.52
CA GLN A 53 5.27 8.96 0.87
C GLN A 53 6.11 8.47 -0.32
N ILE A 54 5.47 8.02 -1.41
CA ILE A 54 6.13 7.29 -2.50
C ILE A 54 6.03 7.98 -3.87
N GLY A 55 5.44 9.17 -3.90
CA GLY A 55 5.33 10.02 -5.08
C GLY A 55 4.06 9.77 -5.91
N ALA A 56 3.47 10.86 -6.40
CA ALA A 56 2.19 10.84 -7.13
C ALA A 56 2.20 9.97 -8.39
N ARG A 57 3.32 9.96 -9.13
CA ARG A 57 3.46 9.15 -10.36
C ARG A 57 3.46 7.65 -10.06
N THR A 58 4.09 7.25 -8.96
CA THR A 58 4.13 5.85 -8.49
C THR A 58 2.71 5.39 -8.13
N VAL A 59 1.98 6.19 -7.36
CA VAL A 59 0.60 5.88 -6.96
C VAL A 59 -0.34 5.82 -8.17
N SER A 60 -0.20 6.74 -9.13
CA SER A 60 -1.00 6.72 -10.36
C SER A 60 -0.90 5.39 -11.11
N ARG A 61 0.30 4.80 -11.17
CA ARG A 61 0.51 3.51 -11.84
C ARG A 61 -0.03 2.34 -11.05
N LEU A 62 0.08 2.39 -9.72
CA LEU A 62 -0.55 1.38 -8.87
C LEU A 62 -2.06 1.37 -9.09
N ILE A 63 -2.71 2.54 -9.14
CA ILE A 63 -4.15 2.64 -9.41
C ILE A 63 -4.49 2.11 -10.80
N GLU A 64 -3.68 2.39 -11.83
CA GLU A 64 -3.94 1.84 -13.17
C GLU A 64 -3.77 0.32 -13.24
N ILE A 65 -2.79 -0.26 -12.53
CA ILE A 65 -2.57 -1.71 -12.50
C ILE A 65 -3.63 -2.43 -11.65
N CYS A 66 -3.94 -1.88 -10.48
CA CYS A 66 -4.73 -2.57 -9.45
C CYS A 66 -6.20 -2.16 -9.40
N GLY A 67 -6.56 -1.00 -9.97
CA GLY A 67 -7.87 -0.39 -9.81
C GLY A 67 -8.00 0.37 -8.48
N ASP A 68 -9.24 0.58 -8.05
CA ASP A 68 -9.54 1.31 -6.81
C ASP A 68 -9.04 0.54 -5.58
N PRO A 69 -8.40 1.22 -4.61
CA PRO A 69 -8.00 0.60 -3.36
C PRO A 69 -9.21 0.01 -2.61
N LEU A 70 -9.04 -1.18 -2.06
CA LEU A 70 -10.02 -1.82 -1.19
C LEU A 70 -9.73 -1.43 0.28
N PRO A 71 -10.49 -0.52 0.90
CA PRO A 71 -10.25 -0.15 2.28
C PRO A 71 -10.62 -1.31 3.22
N LEU A 72 -9.72 -1.63 4.14
CA LEU A 72 -9.93 -2.64 5.17
C LEU A 72 -10.11 -1.95 6.52
N PHE A 73 -11.23 -2.22 7.18
CA PHE A 73 -11.57 -1.68 8.49
C PHE A 73 -11.72 -2.79 9.52
N GLY A 74 -11.36 -2.51 10.75
CA GLY A 74 -11.47 -3.46 11.87
C GLY A 74 -10.48 -3.13 12.98
N PRO A 75 -10.65 -3.75 14.17
CA PRO A 75 -9.66 -3.67 15.23
C PRO A 75 -8.38 -4.45 14.84
N ASP A 76 -7.26 -4.12 15.49
CA ASP A 76 -6.05 -4.93 15.37
C ASP A 76 -6.29 -6.32 15.96
N HIS A 77 -6.24 -7.35 15.11
CA HIS A 77 -6.45 -8.73 15.51
C HIS A 77 -5.31 -9.33 16.34
N ARG A 78 -4.11 -8.72 16.33
CA ARG A 78 -2.99 -9.13 17.19
C ARG A 78 -3.19 -8.64 18.63
N GLU A 79 -3.87 -7.51 18.80
CA GLU A 79 -4.22 -6.96 20.12
C GLU A 79 -5.60 -7.41 20.61
N ALA A 80 -6.46 -7.89 19.71
CA ALA A 80 -7.71 -8.53 20.09
C ALA A 80 -7.40 -9.71 21.02
N THR A 81 -7.72 -9.55 22.30
CA THR A 81 -7.66 -10.64 23.28
C THR A 81 -8.41 -11.82 22.67
N PRO A 82 -7.80 -13.01 22.51
CA PRO A 82 -8.52 -14.14 21.96
C PRO A 82 -9.73 -14.33 22.85
N ALA A 83 -10.93 -14.19 22.27
CA ALA A 83 -12.16 -14.53 22.94
C ALA A 83 -11.97 -15.96 23.39
N ARG A 84 -11.68 -16.12 24.68
CA ARG A 84 -11.37 -17.40 25.31
C ARG A 84 -12.52 -18.30 24.91
N LEU A 85 -12.23 -19.36 24.15
CA LEU A 85 -13.20 -20.37 23.77
C LEU A 85 -13.93 -20.77 25.05
N ALA A 86 -15.15 -20.25 25.22
CA ALA A 86 -16.07 -20.67 26.26
C ALA A 86 -16.57 -22.04 25.80
N GLY A 87 -15.83 -23.07 26.24
CA GLY A 87 -16.34 -24.43 26.28
C GLY A 87 -17.38 -24.61 27.36
#